data_AF-A0A0F4QYZ7-F1
#
_entry.id   AF-A0A0F4QYZ7-F1
#
_cell.length_a   1.000
_cell.length_b   1.000
_cell.length_c   1.000
_cell.angle_alpha   90.00
_cell.angle_beta   90.00
_cell.angle_gamma   90.00
#
_symmetry.space_group_name_H-M   'P 1'
#
loop_
_entity.id
_entity.type
_entity.pdbx_description
1 polymer ?
#
loop_
_entity_poly.entity_id
_entity_poly.type
_entity_poly.pdbx_seq_one_letter_code
_entity_poly.pdbx_strand_id
1 'polypeptide(L)'
;MEEEKALVKKRKAAVMAKINQQGKLTQGFRLVKNDSLKPKLAALRQKIETFDYKNAANKQQDQVILDIMTKKGSLSNYLDASTRAKMESGNIDNAARHQIANTQLKRKQLFLMFEEIATAQMELIEYSKEIQSVVGVENATLKQPPGAYGGLKDFHGALDKVTNRKRKYDMGDLKDAARMTIIFKDLDDMVEAKNLIFNTNEFQVIKSKQSVMKDRYGTSKNEEYNCGATAAGYKDIKFFLQMSNGHIAELQLNTENMMKAKKKGHIIYDILRDGGNLDKPFTIVNQEVIKKVLKNMNEAWFTFITTRVPKAKNDIAYIRGIVGRISNGEMSLNITMEDIKVLSRVSLMIYEQGDNGRALM
;
A
#
# COMPACT_ATOMS: atom_id res chain seq x y z
N MET A 1 39.49 21.59 17.36
CA MET A 1 39.74 20.60 16.28
C MET A 1 38.71 19.46 16.25
N GLU A 2 38.36 18.82 17.39
CA GLU A 2 37.32 17.78 17.42
C GLU A 2 35.89 18.31 17.23
N GLU A 3 35.55 19.44 17.86
CA GLU A 3 34.23 20.09 17.68
C GLU A 3 33.99 20.52 16.23
N GLU A 4 35.03 21.00 15.56
CA GLU A 4 34.97 21.40 14.15
C GLU A 4 34.76 20.18 13.24
N LYS A 5 35.44 19.06 13.50
CA LYS A 5 35.19 17.78 12.81
C LYS A 5 33.76 17.27 13.04
N ALA A 6 33.23 17.39 14.25
CA ALA A 6 31.85 16.99 14.56
C ALA A 6 30.81 17.89 13.85
N LEU A 7 31.07 19.20 13.81
CA LEU A 7 30.22 20.18 13.12
C LEU A 7 30.21 19.94 11.60
N VAL A 8 31.38 19.67 11.01
CA VAL A 8 31.52 19.32 9.60
C VAL A 8 30.81 18.00 9.29
N LYS A 9 30.91 16.99 10.16
CA LYS A 9 30.16 15.72 10.01
C LYS A 9 28.64 15.94 10.03
N LYS A 10 28.14 16.77 10.95
CA LYS A 10 26.72 17.15 11.05
C LYS A 10 26.25 17.92 9.81
N ARG A 11 27.04 18.89 9.33
CA ARG A 11 26.75 19.66 8.11
C ARG A 11 26.76 18.77 6.87
N LYS A 12 27.75 17.87 6.74
CA LYS A 12 27.81 16.88 5.65
C LYS A 12 26.60 15.96 5.66
N ALA A 13 26.19 15.45 6.83
CA ALA A 13 24.99 14.63 6.96
C ALA A 13 23.72 15.41 6.55
N ALA A 14 23.59 16.67 6.95
CA ALA A 14 22.45 17.53 6.57
C ALA A 14 22.42 17.85 5.06
N VAL A 15 23.58 18.14 4.45
CA VAL A 15 23.69 18.38 3.01
C VAL A 15 23.35 17.10 2.23
N MET A 16 23.91 15.96 2.63
CA MET A 16 23.58 14.67 2.01
C MET A 16 22.09 14.32 2.17
N ALA A 17 21.47 14.64 3.31
CA ALA A 17 20.03 14.46 3.50
C ALA A 17 19.20 15.33 2.53
N LYS A 18 19.65 16.57 2.24
CA LYS A 18 18.99 17.49 1.32
C LYS A 18 19.18 17.09 -0.16
N ILE A 19 20.39 16.67 -0.54
CA ILE A 19 20.65 16.09 -1.88
C ILE A 19 19.81 14.82 -2.08
N ASN A 20 19.77 13.95 -1.07
CA ASN A 20 18.92 12.75 -1.09
C ASN A 20 17.42 13.09 -1.19
N GLN A 21 16.97 14.28 -0.75
CA GLN A 21 15.57 14.70 -0.96
C GLN A 21 15.29 15.06 -2.42
N GLN A 22 16.24 15.67 -3.15
CA GLN A 22 16.06 16.04 -4.56
C GLN A 22 15.97 14.82 -5.49
N GLY A 23 16.63 13.73 -5.10
CA GLY A 23 16.56 12.45 -5.80
C GLY A 23 15.29 11.63 -5.51
N LYS A 24 14.48 11.98 -4.51
CA LYS A 24 13.29 11.18 -4.16
C LYS A 24 12.15 11.39 -5.16
N LEU A 25 11.54 10.28 -5.58
CA LEU A 25 10.28 10.32 -6.31
C LEU A 25 9.14 10.77 -5.38
N THR A 26 8.40 11.81 -5.77
CA THR A 26 7.29 12.40 -5.03
C THR A 26 6.10 12.69 -5.94
N GLN A 27 4.87 12.60 -5.42
CA GLN A 27 3.64 13.10 -6.06
C GLN A 27 3.55 14.63 -6.09
N GLY A 28 4.48 15.31 -5.43
CA GLY A 28 4.32 16.72 -5.09
C GLY A 28 3.25 16.93 -4.02
N PHE A 29 2.96 18.21 -3.75
CA PHE A 29 1.92 18.61 -2.83
C PHE A 29 1.14 19.78 -3.42
N ARG A 30 -0.17 19.82 -3.18
CA ARG A 30 -0.99 20.97 -3.58
C ARG A 30 -0.96 22.03 -2.50
N LEU A 31 -0.76 23.28 -2.91
CA LEU A 31 -0.97 24.42 -2.02
C LEU A 31 -2.48 24.56 -1.78
N VAL A 32 -2.87 24.55 -0.51
CA VAL A 32 -4.27 24.65 -0.13
C VAL A 32 -4.65 26.12 -0.06
N LYS A 33 -5.28 26.62 -1.13
CA LYS A 33 -5.93 27.93 -1.16
C LYS A 33 -7.42 27.74 -0.91
N ASN A 34 -8.00 28.45 0.06
CA ASN A 34 -9.43 28.32 0.39
C ASN A 34 -10.34 28.56 -0.82
N ASP A 35 -9.93 29.44 -1.73
CA ASP A 35 -10.68 29.78 -2.95
C ASP A 35 -10.78 28.61 -3.94
N SER A 36 -9.83 27.66 -3.88
CA SER A 36 -9.87 26.45 -4.71
C SER A 36 -10.71 25.32 -4.10
N LEU A 37 -10.91 25.33 -2.78
CA LEU A 37 -11.55 24.23 -2.05
C LEU A 37 -13.07 24.32 -2.11
N LYS A 38 -13.65 25.52 -1.89
CA LYS A 38 -15.10 25.70 -1.87
C LYS A 38 -15.76 25.35 -3.22
N PRO A 39 -15.24 25.82 -4.38
CA PRO A 39 -15.83 25.48 -5.67
C PRO A 39 -15.74 23.97 -5.97
N LYS A 40 -14.59 23.33 -5.70
CA LYS A 40 -14.45 21.87 -5.88
C LYS A 40 -15.40 21.07 -4.98
N LEU A 41 -15.64 21.51 -3.74
CA LEU A 41 -16.62 20.86 -2.87
C LEU A 41 -18.06 21.05 -3.37
N ALA A 42 -18.40 22.23 -3.90
CA ALA A 42 -19.70 22.47 -4.51
C ALA A 42 -19.90 21.60 -5.76
N ALA A 43 -18.87 21.52 -6.62
CA ALA A 43 -18.88 20.65 -7.79
C ALA A 43 -19.05 19.16 -7.41
N LEU A 44 -18.40 18.70 -6.34
CA LEU A 44 -18.58 17.33 -5.85
C LEU A 44 -20.02 17.07 -5.39
N ARG A 45 -20.63 18.01 -4.64
CA ARG A 45 -22.04 17.92 -4.22
C ARG A 45 -22.97 17.80 -5.42
N GLN A 46 -22.81 18.73 -6.37
CA GLN A 46 -23.60 18.73 -7.61
C GLN A 46 -23.41 17.42 -8.38
N LYS A 47 -22.16 16.95 -8.54
CA LYS A 47 -21.88 15.67 -9.22
C LYS A 47 -22.60 14.50 -8.54
N ILE A 48 -22.60 14.41 -7.21
CA ILE A 48 -23.30 13.33 -6.50
C ILE A 48 -24.81 13.36 -6.75
N GLU A 49 -25.39 14.55 -6.84
CA GLU A 49 -26.81 14.79 -7.05
C GLU A 49 -27.25 14.53 -8.50
N THR A 50 -26.46 14.99 -9.48
CA THR A 50 -26.90 15.09 -10.88
C THR A 50 -26.21 14.12 -11.84
N PHE A 51 -25.03 13.58 -11.48
CA PHE A 51 -24.28 12.71 -12.39
C PHE A 51 -24.88 11.31 -12.42
N ASP A 52 -25.06 10.76 -13.61
CA ASP A 52 -25.50 9.39 -13.80
C ASP A 52 -24.30 8.42 -13.68
N TYR A 53 -24.12 7.87 -12.48
CA TYR A 53 -23.05 6.93 -12.21
C TYR A 53 -23.39 5.55 -12.75
N LYS A 54 -22.70 5.15 -13.82
CA LYS A 54 -22.73 3.75 -14.29
C LYS A 54 -22.19 2.75 -13.26
N ASN A 55 -21.40 3.20 -12.29
CA ASN A 55 -20.81 2.36 -11.24
C ASN A 55 -21.12 2.93 -9.85
N ALA A 56 -21.88 2.17 -9.06
CA ALA A 56 -22.28 2.54 -7.70
C ALA A 56 -21.09 2.76 -6.75
N ALA A 57 -19.97 2.04 -6.94
CA ALA A 57 -18.78 2.23 -6.12
C ALA A 57 -18.15 3.62 -6.33
N ASN A 58 -18.27 4.19 -7.52
CA ASN A 58 -17.79 5.56 -7.80
C ASN A 58 -18.65 6.59 -7.06
N LYS A 59 -19.99 6.44 -7.09
CA LYS A 59 -20.90 7.31 -6.34
C LYS A 59 -20.64 7.21 -4.83
N GLN A 60 -20.46 6.00 -4.32
CA GLN A 60 -20.14 5.77 -2.91
C GLN A 60 -18.81 6.42 -2.52
N GLN A 61 -17.79 6.31 -3.36
CA GLN A 61 -16.50 6.94 -3.13
C GLN A 61 -16.61 8.46 -3.05
N ASP A 62 -17.36 9.08 -3.96
CA ASP A 62 -17.60 10.51 -3.98
C ASP A 62 -18.39 10.97 -2.74
N GLN A 63 -19.39 10.18 -2.31
CA GLN A 63 -20.11 10.44 -1.07
C GLN A 63 -19.19 10.35 0.17
N VAL A 64 -18.30 9.36 0.22
CA VAL A 64 -17.32 9.22 1.30
C VAL A 64 -16.39 10.43 1.36
N ILE A 65 -15.96 10.96 0.21
CA ILE A 65 -15.16 12.18 0.14
C ILE A 65 -15.94 13.35 0.72
N LEU A 66 -17.18 13.56 0.25
CA LEU A 66 -18.04 14.63 0.73
C LEU A 66 -18.23 14.56 2.25
N ASP A 67 -18.52 13.37 2.77
CA ASP A 67 -18.71 13.10 4.18
C ASP A 67 -17.46 13.43 5.00
N ILE A 68 -16.28 12.96 4.58
CA ILE A 68 -15.01 13.23 5.28
C ILE A 68 -14.67 14.72 5.25
N MET A 69 -15.01 15.42 4.17
CA MET A 69 -14.73 16.84 4.02
C MET A 69 -15.69 17.74 4.82
N THR A 70 -16.93 17.31 5.06
CA THR A 70 -18.00 18.19 5.56
C THR A 70 -18.61 17.78 6.90
N LYS A 71 -18.66 16.48 7.24
CA LYS A 71 -19.26 16.03 8.51
C LYS A 71 -18.42 16.49 9.70
N LYS A 72 -19.08 17.10 10.68
CA LYS A 72 -18.46 17.49 11.95
C LYS A 72 -17.91 16.24 12.64
N GLY A 73 -16.68 16.33 13.17
CA GLY A 73 -16.04 15.23 13.87
C GLY A 73 -15.34 14.19 12.99
N SER A 74 -15.51 14.20 11.66
CA SER A 74 -14.89 13.20 10.76
C SER A 74 -13.36 13.12 10.85
N LEU A 75 -12.71 14.22 11.26
CA LEU A 75 -11.27 14.31 11.44
C LEU A 75 -10.75 13.38 12.54
N SER A 76 -11.55 13.07 13.57
CA SER A 76 -11.13 12.25 14.71
C SER A 76 -10.63 10.87 14.28
N ASN A 77 -11.25 10.28 13.25
CA ASN A 77 -10.86 8.99 12.67
C ASN A 77 -9.41 8.95 12.14
N TYR A 78 -8.79 10.11 11.95
CA TYR A 78 -7.45 10.27 11.39
C TYR A 78 -6.47 10.88 12.40
N LEU A 79 -6.81 10.80 13.69
CA LEU A 79 -5.98 11.22 14.81
C LEU A 79 -5.68 10.02 15.70
N ASP A 80 -4.54 10.07 16.39
CA ASP A 80 -4.22 9.01 17.34
C ASP A 80 -5.07 9.07 18.60
N ALA A 81 -5.06 7.99 19.39
CA ALA A 81 -5.89 7.87 20.58
C ALA A 81 -5.64 8.99 21.59
N SER A 82 -4.38 9.43 21.77
CA SER A 82 -4.05 10.50 22.71
C SER A 82 -4.61 11.85 22.26
N THR A 83 -4.40 12.20 21.00
CA THR A 83 -4.91 13.45 20.43
C THR A 83 -6.43 13.46 20.34
N ARG A 84 -7.08 12.32 20.04
CA ARG A 84 -8.54 12.20 20.12
C ARG A 84 -9.06 12.50 21.52
N ALA A 85 -8.52 11.85 22.55
CA ALA A 85 -8.93 12.07 23.94
C ALA A 85 -8.72 13.53 24.39
N LYS A 86 -7.62 14.17 23.97
CA LYS A 86 -7.35 15.59 24.25
C LYS A 86 -8.32 16.53 23.51
N MET A 87 -8.69 16.19 22.29
CA MET A 87 -9.68 16.95 21.51
C MET A 87 -11.08 16.85 22.14
N GLU A 88 -11.46 15.67 22.65
CA GLU A 88 -12.74 15.45 23.33
C GLU A 88 -12.81 16.15 24.69
N SER A 89 -11.72 16.16 25.45
CA SER A 89 -11.64 16.82 26.77
C SER A 89 -11.39 18.34 26.70
N GLY A 90 -11.09 18.90 25.52
CA GLY A 90 -10.79 20.32 25.34
C GLY A 90 -9.38 20.75 25.77
N ASN A 91 -8.61 19.87 26.42
CA ASN A 91 -7.25 20.13 26.91
C ASN A 91 -6.20 19.85 25.81
N ILE A 92 -6.23 20.67 24.74
CA ILE A 92 -5.37 20.48 23.57
C ILE A 92 -4.00 21.12 23.77
N ASP A 93 -2.96 20.28 23.87
CA ASP A 93 -1.56 20.70 23.92
C ASP A 93 -0.98 21.01 22.52
N ASN A 94 0.27 21.49 22.47
CA ASN A 94 0.92 21.84 21.21
C ASN A 94 1.09 20.65 20.26
N ALA A 95 1.39 19.45 20.76
CA ALA A 95 1.56 18.27 19.92
C ALA A 95 0.25 17.87 19.24
N ALA A 96 -0.85 17.86 20.00
CA ALA A 96 -2.20 17.63 19.50
C ALA A 96 -2.61 18.69 18.48
N ARG A 97 -2.34 19.99 18.74
CA ARG A 97 -2.59 21.07 17.76
C ARG A 97 -1.86 20.84 16.44
N HIS A 98 -0.58 20.46 16.49
CA HIS A 98 0.21 20.19 15.28
C HIS A 98 -0.34 19.01 14.49
N GLN A 99 -0.71 17.91 15.16
CA GLN A 99 -1.28 16.76 14.47
C GLN A 99 -2.64 17.11 13.84
N ILE A 100 -3.51 17.81 14.56
CA ILE A 100 -4.81 18.25 14.04
C ILE A 100 -4.61 19.11 12.79
N ALA A 101 -3.73 20.12 12.84
CA ALA A 101 -3.44 20.99 11.72
C ALA A 101 -2.86 20.22 10.51
N ASN A 102 -1.91 19.30 10.75
CA ASN A 102 -1.30 18.49 9.70
C ASN A 102 -2.32 17.54 9.05
N THR A 103 -3.14 16.86 9.83
CA THR A 103 -4.21 15.99 9.33
C THR A 103 -5.23 16.80 8.53
N GLN A 104 -5.61 18.00 8.98
CA GLN A 104 -6.49 18.89 8.22
C GLN A 104 -5.87 19.32 6.88
N LEU A 105 -4.57 19.65 6.87
CA LEU A 105 -3.85 20.01 5.66
C LEU A 105 -3.82 18.84 4.67
N LYS A 106 -3.36 17.66 5.10
CA LYS A 106 -3.31 16.44 4.28
C LYS A 106 -4.68 16.07 3.71
N ARG A 107 -5.74 16.16 4.51
CA ARG A 107 -7.13 15.95 4.06
C ARG A 107 -7.50 16.90 2.91
N LYS A 108 -7.22 18.20 3.04
CA LYS A 108 -7.52 19.19 2.00
C LYS A 108 -6.66 18.97 0.76
N GLN A 109 -5.38 18.65 0.92
CA GLN A 109 -4.47 18.36 -0.20
C GLN A 109 -4.92 17.12 -0.98
N LEU A 110 -5.24 16.02 -0.29
CA LEU A 110 -5.75 14.81 -0.93
C LEU A 110 -7.03 15.11 -1.70
N PHE A 111 -7.95 15.89 -1.13
CA PHE A 111 -9.18 16.30 -1.81
C PHE A 111 -8.91 17.05 -3.11
N LEU A 112 -7.99 18.01 -3.11
CA LEU A 112 -7.63 18.77 -4.30
C LEU A 112 -6.97 17.90 -5.38
N MET A 113 -6.26 16.84 -4.98
CA MET A 113 -5.56 15.91 -5.88
C MET A 113 -6.44 14.76 -6.37
N PHE A 114 -7.53 14.41 -5.67
CA PHE A 114 -8.18 13.10 -5.84
C PHE A 114 -8.74 12.89 -7.24
N GLU A 115 -9.31 13.93 -7.85
CA GLU A 115 -9.80 13.90 -9.23
C GLU A 115 -8.67 13.61 -10.24
N GLU A 116 -7.52 14.27 -10.06
CA GLU A 116 -6.35 14.07 -10.90
C GLU A 116 -5.77 12.65 -10.73
N ILE A 117 -5.81 12.11 -9.51
CA ILE A 117 -5.42 10.71 -9.25
C ILE A 117 -6.41 9.75 -9.93
N ALA A 118 -7.71 10.07 -9.95
CA ALA A 118 -8.70 9.27 -10.67
C ALA A 118 -8.45 9.28 -12.18
N THR A 119 -8.09 10.43 -12.76
CA THR A 119 -7.65 10.52 -14.17
C THR A 119 -6.41 9.65 -14.42
N ALA A 120 -5.41 9.74 -13.54
CA ALA A 120 -4.20 8.92 -13.62
C ALA A 120 -4.49 7.41 -13.50
N GLN A 121 -5.50 7.02 -12.72
CA GLN A 121 -5.94 5.63 -12.64
C GLN A 121 -6.53 5.15 -13.97
N MET A 122 -7.36 5.97 -14.63
CA MET A 122 -7.94 5.62 -15.93
C MET A 122 -6.87 5.49 -17.00
N GLU A 123 -5.90 6.40 -17.03
CA GLU A 123 -4.75 6.33 -17.92
C GLU A 123 -3.90 5.08 -17.66
N LEU A 124 -3.62 4.76 -16.39
CA LEU A 124 -2.89 3.55 -16.01
C LEU A 124 -3.62 2.28 -16.48
N ILE A 125 -4.96 2.26 -16.47
CA ILE A 125 -5.74 1.12 -16.96
C ILE A 125 -5.53 0.93 -18.46
N GLU A 126 -5.61 2.00 -19.26
CA GLU A 126 -5.38 1.91 -20.71
C GLU A 126 -3.92 1.54 -21.02
N TYR A 127 -2.95 2.18 -20.37
CA TYR A 127 -1.53 1.82 -20.46
C TYR A 127 -1.31 0.33 -20.14
N SER A 128 -1.97 -0.20 -19.10
CA SER A 128 -1.85 -1.62 -18.75
C SER A 128 -2.41 -2.55 -19.83
N LYS A 129 -3.49 -2.15 -20.53
CA LYS A 129 -4.03 -2.90 -21.67
C LYS A 129 -3.08 -2.89 -22.86
N GLU A 130 -2.40 -1.78 -23.11
CA GLU A 130 -1.39 -1.69 -24.17
C GLU A 130 -0.25 -2.69 -23.89
N ILE A 131 0.29 -2.69 -22.67
CA ILE A 131 1.30 -3.68 -22.26
C ILE A 131 0.78 -5.12 -22.43
N GLN A 132 -0.44 -5.42 -21.97
CA GLN A 132 -1.06 -6.74 -22.14
C GLN A 132 -1.21 -7.12 -23.63
N SER A 133 -1.57 -6.18 -24.49
CA SER A 133 -1.77 -6.44 -25.92
C SER A 133 -0.48 -6.81 -26.63
N VAL A 134 0.66 -6.24 -26.22
CA VAL A 134 1.98 -6.56 -26.78
C VAL A 134 2.45 -7.94 -26.33
N VAL A 135 2.24 -8.30 -25.07
CA VAL A 135 2.68 -9.59 -24.49
C VAL A 135 1.72 -10.75 -24.81
N GLY A 136 0.47 -10.45 -25.14
CA GLY A 136 -0.59 -11.42 -25.42
C GLY A 136 -1.65 -11.45 -24.32
N VAL A 137 -2.91 -11.30 -24.73
CA VAL A 137 -4.08 -11.29 -23.82
C VAL A 137 -4.31 -12.63 -23.13
N GLU A 138 -3.82 -13.70 -23.74
CA GLU A 138 -3.80 -15.06 -23.22
C GLU A 138 -2.70 -15.27 -22.19
N ASN A 139 -1.64 -14.45 -22.19
CA ASN A 139 -0.45 -14.63 -21.36
C ASN A 139 -0.45 -13.75 -20.11
N ALA A 140 -1.23 -12.67 -20.13
CA ALA A 140 -1.34 -11.73 -19.04
C ALA A 140 -2.81 -11.44 -18.69
N THR A 141 -3.09 -11.27 -17.40
CA THR A 141 -4.40 -10.86 -16.87
C THR A 141 -4.26 -9.53 -16.13
N LEU A 142 -5.07 -8.54 -16.52
CA LEU A 142 -5.17 -7.29 -15.78
C LEU A 142 -6.00 -7.48 -14.51
N LYS A 143 -5.44 -7.08 -13.39
CA LYS A 143 -6.12 -7.09 -12.10
C LYS A 143 -6.16 -5.70 -11.48
N GLN A 144 -7.38 -5.18 -11.40
CA GLN A 144 -7.68 -3.99 -10.63
C GLN A 144 -7.74 -4.35 -9.13
N PRO A 145 -7.02 -3.62 -8.25
CA PRO A 145 -7.23 -3.74 -6.81
C PRO A 145 -8.66 -3.35 -6.43
N PRO A 146 -9.16 -3.73 -5.23
CA PRO A 146 -10.42 -3.21 -4.73
C PRO A 146 -10.38 -1.67 -4.64
N GLY A 147 -11.45 -1.03 -5.11
CA GLY A 147 -11.58 0.43 -5.11
C GLY A 147 -12.51 0.93 -6.21
N ALA A 148 -12.90 2.20 -6.10
CA ALA A 148 -13.65 2.89 -7.16
C ALA A 148 -12.76 3.17 -8.38
N TYR A 149 -13.33 3.69 -9.47
CA TYR A 149 -12.61 4.15 -10.66
C TYR A 149 -11.62 3.12 -11.22
N GLY A 150 -12.02 1.84 -11.23
CA GLY A 150 -11.17 0.75 -11.73
C GLY A 150 -9.98 0.41 -10.82
N GLY A 151 -10.14 0.54 -9.50
CA GLY A 151 -9.18 0.09 -8.49
C GLY A 151 -8.38 1.19 -7.80
N LEU A 152 -8.78 2.45 -8.00
CA LEU A 152 -8.29 3.61 -7.26
C LEU A 152 -8.46 3.37 -5.75
N LYS A 153 -7.40 3.65 -4.99
CA LYS A 153 -7.47 3.59 -3.54
C LYS A 153 -8.54 4.54 -3.01
N ASP A 154 -9.37 4.03 -2.12
CA ASP A 154 -10.42 4.82 -1.50
C ASP A 154 -9.85 6.00 -0.69
N PHE A 155 -10.56 7.13 -0.69
CA PHE A 155 -10.12 8.36 -0.04
C PHE A 155 -9.83 8.17 1.46
N HIS A 156 -10.65 7.38 2.16
CA HIS A 156 -10.41 7.03 3.56
C HIS A 156 -9.07 6.31 3.73
N GLY A 157 -8.83 5.25 2.97
CA GLY A 157 -7.62 4.45 3.01
C GLY A 157 -6.39 5.23 2.57
N ALA A 158 -6.53 6.15 1.61
CA ALA A 158 -5.48 7.09 1.22
C ALA A 158 -5.12 8.05 2.37
N LEU A 159 -6.13 8.69 2.98
CA LEU A 159 -5.93 9.62 4.09
C LEU A 159 -5.35 8.91 5.32
N ASP A 160 -5.96 7.79 5.74
CA ASP A 160 -5.50 6.95 6.84
C ASP A 160 -4.04 6.49 6.66
N LYS A 161 -3.61 6.24 5.41
CA LYS A 161 -2.22 5.89 5.12
C LYS A 161 -1.25 6.99 5.56
N VAL A 162 -1.54 8.23 5.21
CA VAL A 162 -0.64 9.39 5.44
C VAL A 162 -0.87 10.07 6.78
N THR A 163 -1.90 9.70 7.52
CA THR A 163 -2.21 10.26 8.85
C THR A 163 -1.97 9.27 9.98
N ASN A 164 -2.48 8.05 9.92
CA ASN A 164 -2.42 7.10 11.04
C ASN A 164 -1.29 6.09 10.85
N ARG A 165 -1.27 5.41 9.68
CA ARG A 165 -0.37 4.25 9.44
C ARG A 165 1.08 4.66 9.21
N LYS A 166 1.30 5.78 8.51
CA LYS A 166 2.63 6.31 8.21
C LYS A 166 2.64 7.81 8.44
N ARG A 167 2.53 8.24 9.69
CA ARG A 167 2.46 9.66 10.09
C ARG A 167 3.53 10.57 9.47
N LYS A 168 4.74 10.03 9.33
CA LYS A 168 5.89 10.71 8.73
C LYS A 168 5.82 10.83 7.20
N TYR A 169 4.86 10.18 6.57
CA TYR A 169 4.62 10.32 5.14
C TYR A 169 3.88 11.62 4.91
N ASP A 170 4.33 12.36 3.92
CA ASP A 170 3.59 13.50 3.40
C ASP A 170 2.70 13.06 2.23
N MET A 171 1.89 13.99 1.73
CA MET A 171 1.07 13.72 0.54
C MET A 171 1.91 13.29 -0.67
N GLY A 172 3.13 13.83 -0.79
CA GLY A 172 4.10 13.46 -1.81
C GLY A 172 4.49 11.97 -1.81
N ASP A 173 4.34 11.27 -0.68
CA ASP A 173 4.67 9.86 -0.56
C ASP A 173 3.52 8.91 -0.97
N LEU A 174 2.33 9.45 -1.28
CA LEU A 174 1.15 8.69 -1.68
C LEU A 174 1.19 8.29 -3.17
N LYS A 175 2.16 7.44 -3.52
CA LYS A 175 2.40 7.01 -4.91
C LYS A 175 1.61 5.79 -5.38
N ASP A 176 0.81 5.22 -4.48
CA ASP A 176 0.04 3.98 -4.70
C ASP A 176 -1.47 4.20 -4.55
N ALA A 177 -1.93 5.43 -4.82
CA ALA A 177 -3.35 5.74 -4.87
C ALA A 177 -3.94 5.27 -6.21
N ALA A 178 -3.37 5.73 -7.33
CA ALA A 178 -3.55 5.09 -8.63
C ALA A 178 -2.63 3.85 -8.71
N ARG A 179 -3.21 2.69 -9.01
CA ARG A 179 -2.54 1.40 -8.94
C ARG A 179 -3.18 0.32 -9.80
N MET A 180 -2.35 -0.52 -10.40
CA MET A 180 -2.74 -1.70 -11.18
C MET A 180 -1.81 -2.88 -10.94
N THR A 181 -2.27 -4.07 -11.29
CA THR A 181 -1.43 -5.27 -11.33
C THR A 181 -1.65 -6.01 -12.64
N ILE A 182 -0.57 -6.39 -13.31
CA ILE A 182 -0.58 -7.33 -14.44
C ILE A 182 -0.07 -8.67 -13.91
N ILE A 183 -0.85 -9.73 -14.14
CA ILE A 183 -0.55 -11.08 -13.69
C ILE A 183 -0.22 -11.93 -14.90
N PHE A 184 1.01 -12.42 -14.97
CA PHE A 184 1.53 -13.23 -16.07
C PHE A 184 1.45 -14.72 -15.72
N LYS A 185 1.23 -15.55 -16.75
CA LYS A 185 1.24 -17.01 -16.60
C LYS A 185 2.63 -17.52 -16.21
N ASP A 186 3.66 -16.99 -16.86
CA ASP A 186 5.05 -17.33 -16.60
C ASP A 186 5.95 -16.11 -16.37
N LEU A 187 7.22 -16.39 -16.08
CA LEU A 187 8.20 -15.38 -15.74
C LEU A 187 8.76 -14.67 -16.97
N ASP A 188 8.82 -15.35 -18.11
CA ASP A 188 9.46 -14.82 -19.32
C ASP A 188 8.61 -13.69 -19.90
N ASP A 189 7.29 -13.89 -20.00
CA ASP A 189 6.33 -12.84 -20.38
C ASP A 189 6.39 -11.62 -19.44
N MET A 190 6.57 -11.86 -18.14
CA MET A 190 6.71 -10.80 -17.15
C MET A 190 8.01 -10.01 -17.34
N VAL A 191 9.10 -10.68 -17.72
CA VAL A 191 10.40 -10.05 -18.02
C VAL A 191 10.32 -9.27 -19.33
N GLU A 192 9.62 -9.77 -20.34
CA GLU A 192 9.35 -9.02 -21.57
C GLU A 192 8.57 -7.74 -21.28
N ALA A 193 7.47 -7.83 -20.51
CA ALA A 193 6.69 -6.68 -20.08
C ALA A 193 7.54 -5.67 -19.30
N LYS A 194 8.42 -6.15 -18.41
CA LYS A 194 9.37 -5.31 -17.67
C LYS A 194 10.26 -4.51 -18.61
N ASN A 195 10.84 -5.17 -19.62
CA ASN A 195 11.73 -4.53 -20.59
C ASN A 195 10.97 -3.54 -21.48
N LEU A 196 9.73 -3.85 -21.86
CA LEU A 196 8.86 -2.93 -22.60
C LEU A 196 8.61 -1.66 -21.79
N ILE A 197 8.11 -1.80 -20.55
CA ILE A 197 7.83 -0.67 -19.64
C ILE A 197 9.08 0.16 -19.36
N PHE A 198 10.24 -0.49 -19.26
CA PHE A 198 11.50 0.22 -19.06
C PHE A 198 11.75 1.25 -20.16
N ASN A 199 11.32 1.00 -21.39
CA ASN A 199 11.57 1.87 -22.54
C ASN A 199 10.45 2.88 -22.81
N THR A 200 9.38 2.91 -22.01
CA THR A 200 8.28 3.84 -22.21
C THR A 200 8.55 5.22 -21.62
N ASN A 201 7.89 6.24 -22.16
CA ASN A 201 8.08 7.61 -21.72
C ASN A 201 7.69 7.80 -20.24
N GLU A 202 6.62 7.16 -19.81
CA GLU A 202 6.06 7.21 -18.44
C GLU A 202 7.09 6.80 -17.39
N PHE A 203 8.00 5.87 -17.73
CA PHE A 203 9.10 5.48 -16.86
C PHE A 203 10.36 6.34 -17.08
N GLN A 204 10.72 6.60 -18.34
CA GLN A 204 11.96 7.30 -18.69
C GLN A 204 12.06 8.70 -18.07
N VAL A 205 10.95 9.43 -17.98
CA VAL A 205 10.90 10.79 -17.39
C VAL A 205 11.23 10.81 -15.89
N ILE A 206 11.04 9.69 -15.19
CA ILE A 206 11.32 9.58 -13.75
C ILE A 206 12.42 8.58 -13.41
N LYS A 207 13.04 7.89 -14.37
CA LYS A 207 14.02 6.82 -14.13
C LYS A 207 15.17 7.19 -13.19
N SER A 208 15.58 8.46 -13.20
CA SER A 208 16.66 8.99 -12.36
C SER A 208 16.27 9.18 -10.88
N LYS A 209 15.00 8.99 -10.53
CA LYS A 209 14.51 9.14 -9.15
C LYS A 209 14.70 7.84 -8.36
N GLN A 210 14.93 7.99 -7.06
CA GLN A 210 15.13 6.86 -6.16
C GLN A 210 13.87 5.99 -6.04
N SER A 211 14.07 4.67 -6.06
CA SER A 211 13.01 3.66 -5.86
C SER A 211 11.84 3.78 -6.84
N VAL A 212 12.09 4.24 -8.07
CA VAL A 212 11.10 4.28 -9.17
C VAL A 212 10.71 2.89 -9.63
N MET A 213 11.63 1.94 -9.49
CA MET A 213 11.40 0.53 -9.77
C MET A 213 11.94 -0.30 -8.61
N LYS A 214 11.27 -1.43 -8.33
CA LYS A 214 11.73 -2.47 -7.40
C LYS A 214 11.54 -3.82 -8.04
N ASP A 215 12.63 -4.41 -8.50
CA ASP A 215 12.65 -5.79 -8.99
C ASP A 215 13.00 -6.73 -7.83
N ARG A 216 12.00 -7.47 -7.34
CA ARG A 216 12.20 -8.46 -6.26
C ARG A 216 12.53 -9.86 -6.77
N TYR A 217 12.48 -10.06 -8.08
CA TYR A 217 12.94 -11.29 -8.70
C TYR A 217 14.44 -11.23 -8.98
N GLY A 218 14.97 -10.06 -9.28
CA GLY A 218 16.40 -9.82 -9.42
C GLY A 218 17.19 -9.95 -8.12
N THR A 219 18.26 -10.76 -8.16
CA THR A 219 19.19 -11.01 -7.04
C THR A 219 20.60 -10.50 -7.31
N SER A 220 20.89 -10.09 -8.55
CA SER A 220 22.18 -9.54 -8.97
C SER A 220 22.46 -8.22 -8.25
N LYS A 221 23.55 -8.17 -7.45
CA LYS A 221 23.93 -7.00 -6.63
C LYS A 221 24.28 -5.74 -7.42
N ASN A 222 24.51 -5.85 -8.73
CA ASN A 222 25.02 -4.78 -9.59
C ASN A 222 23.97 -4.16 -10.52
N GLU A 223 22.71 -4.59 -10.45
CA GLU A 223 21.63 -4.00 -11.24
C GLU A 223 20.86 -2.96 -10.43
N GLU A 224 20.66 -1.78 -11.02
CA GLU A 224 20.16 -0.56 -10.37
C GLU A 224 18.84 -0.73 -9.60
N TYR A 225 17.96 -1.64 -10.04
CA TYR A 225 16.61 -1.79 -9.50
C TYR A 225 16.38 -3.11 -8.76
N ASN A 226 17.38 -4.00 -8.70
CA ASN A 226 17.27 -5.28 -8.02
C ASN A 226 17.30 -5.08 -6.50
N CYS A 227 16.28 -5.60 -5.83
CA CYS A 227 16.17 -5.49 -4.38
C CYS A 227 15.87 -6.81 -3.67
N GLY A 228 15.75 -7.91 -4.42
CA GLY A 228 15.42 -9.23 -3.87
C GLY A 228 14.04 -9.31 -3.20
N ALA A 229 13.70 -10.51 -2.73
CA ALA A 229 12.44 -10.76 -2.06
C ALA A 229 12.31 -9.94 -0.76
N THR A 230 11.07 -9.67 -0.35
CA THR A 230 10.82 -9.11 0.99
C THR A 230 11.28 -10.08 2.09
N ALA A 231 11.40 -9.62 3.33
CA ALA A 231 11.70 -10.49 4.48
C ALA A 231 10.71 -11.65 4.67
N ALA A 232 9.47 -11.50 4.17
CA ALA A 232 8.48 -12.57 4.18
C ALA A 232 8.63 -13.55 3.00
N GLY A 233 9.50 -13.27 2.02
CA GLY A 233 9.69 -14.08 0.81
C GLY A 233 8.90 -13.62 -0.41
N TYR A 234 7.98 -12.66 -0.26
CA TYR A 234 7.17 -12.16 -1.38
C TYR A 234 8.02 -11.45 -2.45
N LYS A 235 7.72 -11.74 -3.71
CA LYS A 235 8.31 -11.13 -4.91
C LYS A 235 7.24 -10.47 -5.79
N ASP A 236 7.61 -9.35 -6.38
CA ASP A 236 6.92 -8.66 -7.46
C ASP A 236 7.92 -7.71 -8.15
N ILE A 237 7.58 -7.27 -9.35
CA ILE A 237 8.25 -6.11 -9.96
C ILE A 237 7.30 -4.93 -9.82
N LYS A 238 7.77 -3.87 -9.19
CA LYS A 238 6.98 -2.66 -8.99
C LYS A 238 7.57 -1.52 -9.77
N PHE A 239 6.79 -0.92 -10.63
CA PHE A 239 7.06 0.35 -11.29
C PHE A 239 6.25 1.47 -10.65
N PHE A 240 6.87 2.63 -10.56
CA PHE A 240 6.18 3.90 -10.54
C PHE A 240 6.31 4.51 -11.92
N LEU A 241 5.21 5.06 -12.42
CA LEU A 241 5.08 5.63 -13.76
C LEU A 241 4.47 7.03 -13.62
N GLN A 242 4.98 8.00 -14.38
CA GLN A 242 4.36 9.32 -14.45
C GLN A 242 3.34 9.35 -15.58
N MET A 243 2.08 9.55 -15.23
CA MET A 243 0.97 9.73 -16.18
C MET A 243 1.02 11.13 -16.81
N SER A 244 0.27 11.33 -17.89
CA SER A 244 0.24 12.57 -18.69
C SER A 244 -0.10 13.82 -17.87
N ASN A 245 -0.93 13.67 -16.84
CA ASN A 245 -1.30 14.77 -15.93
C ASN A 245 -0.26 15.04 -14.82
N GLY A 246 0.90 14.37 -14.89
CA GLY A 246 2.02 14.50 -13.98
C GLY A 246 1.92 13.69 -12.69
N HIS A 247 0.80 13.00 -12.43
CA HIS A 247 0.67 12.12 -11.26
C HIS A 247 1.42 10.80 -11.44
N ILE A 248 1.92 10.29 -10.34
CA ILE A 248 2.57 9.00 -10.27
C ILE A 248 1.53 7.90 -10.02
N ALA A 249 1.63 6.83 -10.79
CA ALA A 249 0.82 5.64 -10.64
C ALA A 249 1.71 4.42 -10.35
N GLU A 250 1.20 3.44 -9.59
CA GLU A 250 1.93 2.22 -9.25
C GLU A 250 1.48 1.04 -10.12
N LEU A 251 2.39 0.48 -10.93
CA LEU A 251 2.15 -0.74 -11.69
C LEU A 251 2.92 -1.90 -11.07
N GLN A 252 2.23 -2.97 -10.70
CA GLN A 252 2.86 -4.20 -10.23
C GLN A 252 2.80 -5.28 -11.31
N LEU A 253 3.92 -5.94 -11.57
CA LEU A 253 3.99 -7.14 -12.38
C LEU A 253 4.18 -8.34 -11.44
N ASN A 254 3.41 -9.39 -11.68
CA ASN A 254 3.51 -10.60 -10.87
C ASN A 254 3.16 -11.84 -11.67
N THR A 255 3.54 -13.02 -11.19
CA THR A 255 3.12 -14.29 -11.79
C THR A 255 1.86 -14.82 -11.12
N GLU A 256 1.10 -15.67 -11.81
CA GLU A 256 -0.11 -16.31 -11.25
C GLU A 256 0.18 -17.05 -9.94
N ASN A 257 1.27 -17.83 -9.89
CA ASN A 257 1.64 -18.61 -8.72
C ASN A 257 1.99 -17.72 -7.53
N MET A 258 2.76 -16.66 -7.77
CA MET A 258 3.09 -15.69 -6.72
C MET A 258 1.85 -14.93 -6.25
N MET A 259 0.87 -14.68 -7.11
CA MET A 259 -0.41 -14.10 -6.71
C MET A 259 -1.29 -15.06 -5.88
N LYS A 260 -1.26 -16.36 -6.18
CA LYS A 260 -1.88 -17.40 -5.33
C LYS A 260 -1.19 -17.47 -3.97
N ALA A 261 0.15 -17.46 -3.93
CA ALA A 261 0.94 -17.40 -2.71
C ALA A 261 0.61 -16.15 -1.89
N LYS A 262 0.58 -14.96 -2.51
CA LYS A 262 0.20 -13.68 -1.89
C LYS A 262 -1.17 -13.76 -1.23
N LYS A 263 -2.19 -14.32 -1.89
CA LYS A 263 -3.52 -14.45 -1.29
C LYS A 263 -3.51 -15.24 0.03
N LYS A 264 -2.60 -16.21 0.17
CA LYS A 264 -2.49 -17.06 1.35
C LYS A 264 -1.50 -16.53 2.38
N GLY A 265 -0.37 -15.96 1.95
CA GLY A 265 0.66 -15.40 2.82
C GLY A 265 0.32 -14.00 3.36
N HIS A 266 -0.52 -13.22 2.66
CA HIS A 266 -0.84 -11.85 3.08
C HIS A 266 -1.60 -11.78 4.40
N ILE A 267 -2.38 -12.81 4.75
CA ILE A 267 -3.07 -12.82 6.06
C ILE A 267 -2.08 -12.97 7.22
N ILE A 268 -1.01 -13.73 7.03
CA ILE A 268 0.11 -13.80 7.99
C ILE A 268 0.81 -12.44 8.08
N TYR A 269 1.04 -11.79 6.93
CA TYR A 269 1.60 -10.45 6.91
C TYR A 269 0.74 -9.43 7.66
N ASP A 270 -0.60 -9.49 7.55
CA ASP A 270 -1.50 -8.60 8.28
C ASP A 270 -1.39 -8.80 9.81
N ILE A 271 -1.19 -10.03 10.29
CA ILE A 271 -0.91 -10.34 11.71
C ILE A 271 0.43 -9.72 12.15
N LEU A 272 1.51 -10.07 11.45
CA LEU A 272 2.86 -9.63 11.82
C LEU A 272 3.02 -8.11 11.74
N ARG A 273 2.38 -7.47 10.74
CA ARG A 273 2.47 -6.02 10.54
C ARG A 273 1.87 -5.23 11.71
N ASP A 274 0.83 -5.73 12.35
CA ASP A 274 0.18 -5.04 13.48
C ASP A 274 1.14 -4.92 14.68
N GLY A 275 2.03 -5.89 14.87
CA GLY A 275 3.07 -5.87 15.91
C GLY A 275 4.19 -4.85 15.70
N GLY A 276 4.35 -4.32 14.49
CA GLY A 276 5.40 -3.35 14.16
C GLY A 276 6.79 -3.97 14.22
N ASN A 277 7.48 -3.85 15.36
CA ASN A 277 8.80 -4.46 15.56
C ASN A 277 8.63 -5.90 16.04
N LEU A 278 9.20 -6.86 15.31
CA LEU A 278 8.99 -8.30 15.50
C LEU A 278 9.99 -8.93 16.47
N ASP A 279 10.68 -8.13 17.26
CA ASP A 279 11.66 -8.54 18.27
C ASP A 279 11.04 -8.73 19.68
N LYS A 280 9.74 -8.47 19.82
CA LYS A 280 9.00 -8.61 21.08
C LYS A 280 7.56 -9.10 20.85
N PRO A 281 6.94 -9.73 21.87
CA PRO A 281 5.52 -10.06 21.85
C PRO A 281 4.63 -8.82 21.68
N PHE A 282 3.44 -9.02 21.15
CA PHE A 282 2.44 -7.96 20.99
C PHE A 282 1.02 -8.50 21.04
N THR A 283 0.05 -7.61 21.24
CA THR A 283 -1.37 -7.93 21.24
C THR A 283 -2.05 -7.20 20.10
N ILE A 284 -2.72 -7.96 19.23
CA ILE A 284 -3.59 -7.40 18.19
C ILE A 284 -4.92 -7.07 18.86
N VAL A 285 -5.25 -5.78 18.87
CA VAL A 285 -6.59 -5.28 19.28
C VAL A 285 -7.36 -4.69 18.10
N ASN A 286 -6.74 -4.71 16.90
CA ASN A 286 -7.36 -4.24 15.68
C ASN A 286 -8.44 -5.23 15.23
N GLN A 287 -9.69 -4.88 15.50
CA GLN A 287 -10.84 -5.73 15.16
C GLN A 287 -10.94 -6.05 13.66
N GLU A 288 -10.49 -5.16 12.77
CA GLU A 288 -10.49 -5.46 11.34
C GLU A 288 -9.50 -6.55 10.97
N VAL A 289 -8.30 -6.54 11.57
CA VAL A 289 -7.30 -7.58 11.38
C VAL A 289 -7.83 -8.91 11.89
N ILE A 290 -8.44 -8.92 13.08
CA ILE A 290 -9.00 -10.14 13.68
C ILE A 290 -10.14 -10.71 12.84
N LYS A 291 -11.08 -9.86 12.39
CA LYS A 291 -12.14 -10.28 11.45
C LYS A 291 -11.57 -10.86 10.16
N LYS A 292 -10.49 -10.28 9.62
CA LYS A 292 -9.81 -10.83 8.43
C LYS A 292 -9.14 -12.17 8.72
N VAL A 293 -8.52 -12.35 9.88
CA VAL A 293 -7.87 -13.62 10.27
C VAL A 293 -8.93 -14.71 10.36
N LEU A 294 -10.00 -14.49 11.13
CA LEU A 294 -11.11 -15.45 11.26
C LEU A 294 -11.76 -15.78 9.92
N LYS A 295 -11.95 -14.78 9.05
CA LYS A 295 -12.55 -14.99 7.73
C LYS A 295 -11.65 -15.77 6.77
N ASN A 296 -10.33 -15.50 6.77
CA ASN A 296 -9.43 -15.97 5.71
C ASN A 296 -8.49 -17.11 6.13
N MET A 297 -8.25 -17.33 7.42
CA MET A 297 -7.51 -18.49 7.96
C MET A 297 -8.48 -19.55 8.46
N ASN A 298 -9.35 -20.01 7.56
CA ASN A 298 -10.36 -21.05 7.80
C ASN A 298 -9.89 -22.42 7.29
N GLU A 299 -10.76 -23.43 7.36
CA GLU A 299 -10.46 -24.80 6.87
C GLU A 299 -9.92 -24.82 5.44
N ALA A 300 -10.49 -24.03 4.52
CA ALA A 300 -10.02 -23.97 3.15
C ALA A 300 -8.61 -23.38 3.02
N TRP A 301 -8.19 -22.50 3.94
CA TRP A 301 -6.81 -22.05 4.03
C TRP A 301 -5.91 -23.16 4.55
N PHE A 302 -6.28 -23.80 5.67
CA PHE A 302 -5.46 -24.87 6.27
C PHE A 302 -5.28 -26.06 5.34
N THR A 303 -6.35 -26.51 4.68
CA THR A 303 -6.29 -27.57 3.67
C THR A 303 -5.38 -27.18 2.52
N PHE A 304 -5.48 -25.96 2.01
CA PHE A 304 -4.60 -25.48 0.95
C PHE A 304 -3.13 -25.55 1.36
N ILE A 305 -2.76 -25.03 2.54
CA ILE A 305 -1.34 -25.01 2.95
C ILE A 305 -0.84 -26.43 3.21
N THR A 306 -1.65 -27.28 3.83
CA THR A 306 -1.31 -28.68 4.10
C THR A 306 -1.01 -29.45 2.81
N THR A 307 -1.83 -29.24 1.78
CA THR A 307 -1.72 -29.96 0.51
C THR A 307 -0.67 -29.35 -0.41
N ARG A 308 -0.56 -28.02 -0.46
CA ARG A 308 0.20 -27.30 -1.48
C ARG A 308 1.52 -26.72 -0.97
N VAL A 309 1.79 -26.70 0.33
CA VAL A 309 3.04 -26.20 0.92
C VAL A 309 3.62 -27.26 1.87
N PRO A 310 4.23 -28.34 1.33
CA PRO A 310 4.64 -29.50 2.13
C PRO A 310 5.56 -29.16 3.30
N LYS A 311 6.47 -28.18 3.12
CA LYS A 311 7.41 -27.73 4.15
C LYS A 311 6.72 -27.14 5.39
N ALA A 312 5.50 -26.60 5.24
CA ALA A 312 4.74 -25.99 6.33
C ALA A 312 3.88 -27.00 7.11
N LYS A 313 3.80 -28.27 6.68
CA LYS A 313 2.86 -29.27 7.24
C LYS A 313 2.94 -29.40 8.77
N ASN A 314 4.15 -29.41 9.32
CA ASN A 314 4.38 -29.58 10.76
C ASN A 314 3.98 -28.33 11.57
N ASP A 315 3.94 -27.16 10.94
CA ASP A 315 3.60 -25.88 11.57
C ASP A 315 2.09 -25.59 11.57
N ILE A 316 1.31 -26.33 10.77
CA ILE A 316 -0.13 -26.07 10.60
C ILE A 316 -0.93 -26.24 11.89
N ALA A 317 -0.65 -27.31 12.65
CA ALA A 317 -1.32 -27.53 13.93
C ALA A 317 -1.06 -26.37 14.90
N TYR A 318 0.17 -25.84 14.91
CA TYR A 318 0.54 -24.69 15.71
C TYR A 318 -0.24 -23.44 15.28
N ILE A 319 -0.26 -23.11 13.98
CA ILE A 319 -1.01 -21.94 13.47
C ILE A 319 -2.52 -22.07 13.75
N ARG A 320 -3.08 -23.27 13.66
CA ARG A 320 -4.48 -23.53 14.03
C ARG A 320 -4.73 -23.21 15.51
N GLY A 321 -3.78 -23.56 16.39
CA GLY A 321 -3.76 -23.13 17.79
C GLY A 321 -3.72 -21.61 17.96
N ILE A 322 -2.92 -20.90 17.15
CA ILE A 322 -2.89 -19.42 17.15
C ILE A 322 -4.29 -18.85 16.87
N VAL A 323 -4.92 -19.30 15.78
CA VAL A 323 -6.26 -18.83 15.38
C VAL A 323 -7.31 -19.20 16.42
N GLY A 324 -7.20 -20.39 17.03
CA GLY A 324 -8.11 -20.85 18.08
C GLY A 324 -8.06 -20.04 19.39
N ARG A 325 -7.01 -19.24 19.61
CA ARG A 325 -6.93 -18.30 20.75
C ARG A 325 -7.80 -17.05 20.58
N ILE A 326 -8.34 -16.80 19.38
CA ILE A 326 -9.29 -15.71 19.16
C ILE A 326 -10.62 -16.12 19.79
N SER A 327 -10.91 -15.65 21.00
CA SER A 327 -12.19 -15.89 21.66
C SER A 327 -13.29 -15.01 21.02
N ASN A 328 -14.49 -15.57 20.82
CA ASN A 328 -15.63 -14.85 20.24
C ASN A 328 -16.07 -13.61 21.05
N GLY A 329 -15.60 -13.46 22.30
CA GLY A 329 -15.96 -12.37 23.20
C GLY A 329 -14.97 -11.21 23.24
N GLU A 330 -13.66 -11.46 23.15
CA GLU A 330 -12.65 -10.44 23.47
C GLU A 330 -12.07 -9.72 22.24
N MET A 331 -12.28 -10.23 21.02
CA MET A 331 -11.79 -9.63 19.77
C MET A 331 -10.35 -9.11 19.90
N SER A 332 -9.48 -9.93 20.49
CA SER A 332 -8.05 -9.68 20.65
C SER A 332 -7.25 -10.95 20.37
N LEU A 333 -5.96 -10.80 20.03
CA LEU A 333 -5.05 -11.94 19.83
C LEU A 333 -3.66 -11.61 20.38
N ASN A 334 -3.22 -12.38 21.37
CA ASN A 334 -1.87 -12.29 21.92
C ASN A 334 -0.88 -13.09 21.06
N ILE A 335 0.16 -12.43 20.58
CA ILE A 335 1.20 -12.98 19.73
C ILE A 335 2.52 -13.05 20.52
N THR A 336 3.00 -14.27 20.74
CA THR A 336 4.27 -14.59 21.42
C THR A 336 5.45 -14.57 20.45
N MET A 337 6.68 -14.67 20.98
CA MET A 337 7.87 -14.78 20.13
C MET A 337 7.88 -16.06 19.28
N GLU A 338 7.33 -17.16 19.78
CA GLU A 338 7.25 -18.40 19.01
C GLU A 338 6.22 -18.28 17.88
N ASP A 339 5.07 -17.64 18.15
CA ASP A 339 4.08 -17.32 17.12
C ASP A 339 4.71 -16.52 15.97
N ILE A 340 5.51 -15.49 16.28
CA ILE A 340 6.22 -14.68 15.27
C ILE A 340 7.13 -15.54 14.40
N LYS A 341 7.93 -16.43 15.01
CA LYS A 341 8.85 -17.32 14.29
C LYS A 341 8.10 -18.28 13.38
N VAL A 342 7.08 -18.96 13.89
CA VAL A 342 6.29 -19.93 13.12
C VAL A 342 5.55 -19.24 11.97
N LEU A 343 4.89 -18.11 12.24
CA LEU A 343 4.21 -17.32 11.21
C LEU A 343 5.18 -16.85 10.12
N SER A 344 6.34 -16.30 10.50
CA SER A 344 7.36 -15.83 9.54
C SER A 344 7.90 -16.98 8.69
N ARG A 345 8.19 -18.14 9.31
CA ARG A 345 8.67 -19.33 8.62
C ARG A 345 7.65 -19.88 7.63
N VAL A 346 6.39 -20.01 8.03
CA VAL A 346 5.31 -20.47 7.13
C VAL A 346 5.08 -19.46 6.01
N SER A 347 5.18 -18.15 6.29
CA SER A 347 5.11 -17.12 5.24
C SER A 347 6.18 -17.34 4.17
N LEU A 348 7.44 -17.53 4.58
CA LEU A 348 8.55 -17.82 3.67
C LEU A 348 8.28 -19.08 2.83
N MET A 349 7.82 -20.16 3.44
CA MET A 349 7.49 -21.41 2.73
C MET A 349 6.37 -21.24 1.70
N ILE A 350 5.35 -20.42 2.01
CA ILE A 350 4.26 -20.13 1.08
C ILE A 350 4.80 -19.39 -0.15
N TYR A 351 5.65 -18.39 0.03
CA TYR A 351 6.18 -17.60 -1.08
C TYR A 351 7.26 -18.34 -1.87
N GLU A 352 8.09 -19.16 -1.20
CA GLU A 352 9.00 -20.08 -1.88
C GLU A 352 8.23 -21.01 -2.82
N GLN A 353 7.09 -21.53 -2.36
CA GLN A 353 6.22 -22.36 -3.19
C GLN A 353 5.60 -21.59 -4.36
N GLY A 354 5.32 -20.29 -4.18
CA GLY A 354 4.84 -19.42 -5.27
C GLY A 354 5.87 -19.15 -6.35
N ASP A 355 7.16 -19.22 -6.01
CA ASP A 355 8.28 -19.11 -6.96
C ASP A 355 8.43 -20.40 -7.80
N ASN A 356 8.06 -21.54 -7.22
CA ASN A 356 8.04 -22.83 -7.91
C ASN A 356 6.80 -22.91 -8.82
N GLY A 357 6.93 -22.41 -10.05
CA GLY A 357 5.87 -22.10 -11.02
C GLY A 357 4.86 -23.19 -11.41
N ARG A 358 4.90 -24.39 -10.82
CA ARG A 358 3.89 -25.45 -11.00
C ARG A 358 3.18 -25.85 -9.71
N ALA A 359 3.61 -25.36 -8.56
CA ALA A 359 3.36 -26.04 -7.30
C ALA A 359 2.09 -25.55 -6.57
N LEU A 360 1.54 -24.40 -6.98
CA LEU A 360 0.31 -23.80 -6.43
C LEU A 360 -0.88 -23.80 -7.41
N MET A 361 -0.70 -24.33 -8.63
CA MET A 361 -1.80 -24.63 -9.57
C MET A 361 -2.39 -25.99 -9.22
#